data_AF-A0A1F5W7D7-F1
#
_entry.id   AF-A0A1F5W7D7-F1
#
_cell.length_a   1.000
_cell.length_b   1.000
_cell.length_c   1.000
_cell.angle_alpha   90.00
_cell.angle_beta   90.00
_cell.angle_gamma   90.00
#
_symmetry.space_group_name_H-M   'P 1'
#
loop_
_entity.id
_entity.type
_entity.pdbx_description
1 polymer ?
#
loop_
_entity_poly.entity_id
_entity_poly.type
_entity_poly.pdbx_seq_one_letter_code
_entity_poly.pdbx_strand_id
1 'polypeptide(L)'
;MKNFWRVLLVGILVVYIILTADVASYILGLRPDAYLLPFHYQQTKDYENKFKIETASICSQIKHRYNEKECATIRPIVVWVSFFEKIEKIAAWTFPFHKSIYLSKKLIDNFTESELKFALAHEIWHQLANSSDEFLADRFAAEMISADSGISFYGRIPKIYGIEFNWYLKLKIKKLEEFKAQQKISSGS
;
A
#
# COMPACT_ATOMS: atom_id res chain seq x y z
N MET A 1 -40.01 24.18 11.32
CA MET A 1 -39.02 24.27 10.22
C MET A 1 -37.61 24.72 10.65
N LYS A 2 -37.42 25.74 11.51
CA LYS A 2 -36.08 26.19 11.95
C LYS A 2 -35.20 25.09 12.57
N ASN A 3 -35.80 24.18 13.34
CA ASN A 3 -35.06 23.06 13.97
C ASN A 3 -34.61 22.00 12.96
N PHE A 4 -35.40 21.77 11.90
CA PHE A 4 -35.03 20.83 10.82
C PHE A 4 -33.78 21.31 10.09
N TRP A 5 -33.74 22.59 9.69
CA TRP A 5 -32.57 23.18 9.02
C TRP A 5 -31.33 23.23 9.91
N ARG A 6 -31.49 23.47 11.23
CA ARG A 6 -30.37 23.40 12.18
C ARG A 6 -29.79 22.00 12.30
N VAL A 7 -30.64 20.98 12.45
CA VAL A 7 -30.19 19.58 12.52
C VAL A 7 -29.51 19.16 11.21
N LEU A 8 -30.07 19.57 10.06
CA LEU A 8 -29.46 19.29 8.75
C LEU A 8 -28.08 19.94 8.61
N LEU A 9 -27.95 21.22 8.97
CA LEU A 9 -26.67 21.93 8.90
C LEU A 9 -25.62 21.34 9.84
N VAL A 10 -26.01 20.96 11.06
CA VAL A 10 -25.11 20.27 12.00
C VAL A 10 -24.70 18.90 11.44
N GLY A 11 -25.62 18.16 10.83
CA GLY A 11 -25.30 16.88 10.17
C GLY A 11 -24.30 17.04 9.04
N ILE A 12 -24.49 18.03 8.16
CA ILE A 12 -23.55 18.34 7.07
C ILE A 12 -22.17 18.73 7.62
N LEU A 13 -22.13 19.56 8.67
CA LEU A 13 -20.88 19.99 9.29
C LEU A 13 -20.11 18.81 9.91
N VAL A 14 -20.80 17.89 10.59
CA VAL A 14 -20.20 16.68 11.16
C VAL A 14 -19.62 15.80 10.06
N VAL A 15 -20.36 15.56 8.98
CA VAL A 15 -19.88 14.78 7.83
C VAL A 15 -18.65 15.44 7.19
N TYR A 16 -18.66 16.78 7.03
CA TYR A 16 -17.52 17.52 6.50
C TYR A 16 -16.27 17.41 7.37
N ILE A 17 -16.43 17.52 8.70
CA ILE A 17 -15.31 17.36 9.65
C ILE A 17 -14.73 15.94 9.56
N ILE A 18 -15.59 14.91 9.52
CA ILE A 18 -15.14 13.51 9.39
C ILE A 18 -14.39 13.29 8.06
N LEU A 19 -14.93 13.78 6.94
CA LEU A 19 -14.26 13.69 5.64
C LEU A 19 -12.91 14.41 5.63
N THR A 20 -12.86 15.62 6.20
CA THR A 20 -11.62 16.39 6.28
C THR A 20 -10.59 15.69 7.17
N ALA A 21 -11.03 15.10 8.28
CA ALA A 21 -10.16 14.32 9.16
C ALA A 21 -9.66 13.03 8.50
N ASP A 22 -10.48 12.33 7.72
CA ASP A 22 -10.07 11.13 6.96
C ASP A 22 -9.04 11.49 5.88
N VAL A 23 -9.29 12.54 5.10
CA VAL A 23 -8.36 13.04 4.08
C VAL A 23 -7.07 13.57 4.70
N ALA A 24 -7.16 14.34 5.79
CA ALA A 24 -5.98 14.83 6.51
C ALA A 24 -5.18 13.67 7.10
N SER A 25 -5.85 12.65 7.62
CA SER A 25 -5.19 11.45 8.13
C SER A 25 -4.50 10.67 7.02
N TYR A 26 -5.12 10.55 5.85
CA TYR A 26 -4.50 9.98 4.65
C TYR A 26 -3.25 10.77 4.21
N ILE A 27 -3.31 12.10 4.14
CA ILE A 27 -2.19 12.96 3.70
C ILE A 27 -1.07 12.98 4.74
N LEU A 28 -1.41 13.09 6.03
CA LEU A 28 -0.45 13.22 7.13
C LEU A 28 0.01 11.86 7.65
N GLY A 29 -0.53 10.75 7.14
CA GLY A 29 -0.26 9.41 7.65
C GLY A 29 -0.68 9.23 9.11
N LEU A 30 -1.66 10.01 9.57
CA LEU A 30 -2.22 9.87 10.91
C LEU A 30 -3.23 8.73 10.92
N ARG A 31 -3.43 8.12 12.09
CA ARG A 31 -4.38 7.03 12.31
C ARG A 31 -5.73 7.60 12.76
N PRO A 32 -6.76 7.63 11.90
CA PRO A 32 -8.10 8.02 12.34
C PRO A 32 -8.79 6.86 13.09
N ASP A 33 -8.34 5.61 12.88
CA ASP A 33 -8.98 4.38 13.33
C ASP A 33 -9.02 4.22 14.86
N ALA A 34 -7.96 4.60 15.56
CA ALA A 34 -7.89 4.48 17.03
C ALA A 34 -8.97 5.29 17.79
N TYR A 35 -9.46 6.38 17.18
CA TYR A 35 -10.42 7.28 17.82
C TYR A 35 -11.80 7.27 17.16
N LEU A 36 -11.87 6.97 15.86
CA LEU A 36 -13.10 7.05 15.08
C LEU A 36 -13.66 5.67 14.67
N LEU A 37 -12.85 4.60 14.71
CA LEU A 37 -13.24 3.24 14.27
C LEU A 37 -12.66 2.14 15.20
N PRO A 38 -13.00 2.13 16.50
CA PRO A 38 -12.36 1.25 17.49
C PRO A 38 -12.56 -0.25 17.21
N PHE A 39 -13.62 -0.64 16.51
CA PHE A 39 -13.90 -2.03 16.16
C PHE A 39 -12.90 -2.64 15.15
N HIS A 40 -12.24 -1.80 14.36
CA HIS A 40 -11.21 -2.25 13.42
C HIS A 40 -9.80 -2.24 14.01
N TYR A 41 -9.62 -1.59 15.17
CA TYR A 41 -8.29 -1.32 15.72
C TYR A 41 -7.47 -2.58 16.02
N GLN A 42 -8.08 -3.61 16.61
CA GLN A 42 -7.33 -4.85 16.89
C GLN A 42 -6.93 -5.56 15.60
N GLN A 43 -7.83 -5.62 14.62
CA GLN A 43 -7.55 -6.22 13.32
C GLN A 43 -6.44 -5.47 12.57
N THR A 44 -6.46 -4.12 12.58
CA THR A 44 -5.40 -3.31 11.96
C THR A 44 -4.06 -3.54 12.65
N LYS A 45 -4.03 -3.65 13.99
CA LYS A 45 -2.83 -4.01 14.75
C LYS A 45 -2.27 -5.38 14.38
N ASP A 46 -3.14 -6.38 14.22
CA ASP A 46 -2.71 -7.73 13.85
C ASP A 46 -2.07 -7.75 12.45
N TYR A 47 -2.66 -7.01 11.49
CA TYR A 47 -2.05 -6.82 10.16
C TYR A 47 -0.71 -6.10 10.23
N GLU A 48 -0.59 -5.02 11.01
CA GLU A 48 0.67 -4.29 11.15
C GLU A 48 1.78 -5.17 11.71
N ASN A 49 1.47 -6.01 12.69
CA ASN A 49 2.41 -6.98 13.23
C ASN A 49 2.84 -8.01 12.19
N LYS A 50 1.89 -8.55 11.40
CA LYS A 50 2.20 -9.45 10.28
C LYS A 50 3.16 -8.78 9.31
N PHE A 51 2.83 -7.59 8.82
CA PHE A 51 3.65 -6.90 7.82
C PHE A 51 5.00 -6.43 8.36
N LYS A 52 5.11 -6.13 9.66
CA LYS A 52 6.41 -5.87 10.30
C LYS A 52 7.36 -7.07 10.18
N ILE A 53 6.85 -8.28 10.38
CA ILE A 53 7.64 -9.51 10.25
C ILE A 53 8.04 -9.71 8.78
N GLU A 54 7.12 -9.50 7.84
CA GLU A 54 7.38 -9.60 6.40
C GLU A 54 8.43 -8.58 5.93
N THR A 55 8.34 -7.33 6.39
CA THR A 55 9.36 -6.30 6.11
C THR A 55 10.73 -6.74 6.61
N ALA A 56 10.83 -7.28 7.82
CA ALA A 56 12.09 -7.79 8.35
C ALA A 56 12.63 -8.96 7.52
N SER A 57 11.76 -9.86 7.06
CA SER A 57 12.12 -10.96 6.17
C SER A 57 12.67 -10.45 4.84
N ILE A 58 11.97 -9.53 4.18
CA ILE A 58 12.42 -8.90 2.92
C ILE A 58 13.77 -8.21 3.13
N CYS A 59 13.89 -7.38 4.17
CA CYS A 59 15.14 -6.69 4.53
C CYS A 59 16.33 -7.63 4.75
N SER A 60 16.10 -8.81 5.32
CA SER A 60 17.16 -9.79 5.53
C SER A 60 17.74 -10.36 4.22
N GLN A 61 16.94 -10.39 3.14
CA GLN A 61 17.36 -10.87 1.81
C GLN A 61 18.17 -9.82 1.03
N ILE A 62 18.01 -8.54 1.37
CA ILE A 62 18.58 -7.40 0.63
C ILE A 62 20.01 -7.05 1.07
N LYS A 63 20.57 -7.75 2.08
CA LYS A 63 21.85 -7.41 2.76
C LYS A 63 23.07 -7.19 1.85
N HIS A 64 23.03 -7.63 0.60
CA HIS A 64 24.11 -7.40 -0.38
C HIS A 64 24.04 -6.05 -1.11
N ARG A 65 22.88 -5.39 -1.16
CA ARG A 65 22.64 -4.16 -1.96
C ARG A 65 22.39 -2.92 -1.11
N TYR A 66 21.83 -3.11 0.08
CA TYR A 66 21.60 -2.06 1.08
C TYR A 66 22.11 -2.56 2.43
N ASN A 67 22.65 -1.65 3.26
CA ASN A 67 23.22 -2.05 4.54
C ASN A 67 22.11 -2.32 5.59
N GLU A 68 22.41 -3.14 6.61
CA GLU A 68 21.45 -3.47 7.67
C GLU A 68 20.92 -2.24 8.43
N LYS A 69 21.69 -1.13 8.45
CA LYS A 69 21.28 0.13 9.07
C LYS A 69 20.19 0.85 8.27
N GLU A 70 20.20 0.78 6.94
CA GLU A 70 19.20 1.41 6.07
C GLU A 70 17.84 0.73 6.22
N CYS A 71 17.82 -0.60 6.25
CA CYS A 71 16.62 -1.38 6.52
C CYS A 71 16.05 -1.14 7.92
N ALA A 72 16.90 -0.91 8.93
CA ALA A 72 16.46 -0.50 10.27
C ALA A 72 15.80 0.89 10.31
N THR A 73 15.91 1.69 9.24
CA THR A 73 15.23 3.00 9.16
C THR A 73 13.82 2.94 8.58
N ILE A 74 13.39 1.80 8.06
CA ILE A 74 11.99 1.57 7.65
C ILE A 74 11.14 1.59 8.92
N ARG A 75 10.37 2.67 9.10
CA ARG A 75 9.51 2.90 10.27
C ARG A 75 8.19 2.12 10.14
N PRO A 76 7.26 2.15 11.12
CA PRO A 76 6.27 1.10 11.26
C PRO A 76 5.33 1.04 10.07
N ILE A 77 4.88 -0.17 9.76
CA ILE A 77 3.74 -0.37 8.87
C ILE A 77 2.51 0.18 9.59
N VAL A 78 1.73 1.00 8.89
CA VAL A 78 0.46 1.54 9.36
C VAL A 78 -0.63 1.02 8.46
N VAL A 79 -1.62 0.35 9.03
CA VAL A 79 -2.79 -0.06 8.28
C VAL A 79 -3.85 1.01 8.42
N TRP A 80 -4.24 1.59 7.28
CA TRP A 80 -5.25 2.64 7.22
C TRP A 80 -6.60 2.04 6.86
N VAL A 81 -7.65 2.49 7.55
CA VAL A 81 -9.05 2.15 7.28
C VAL A 81 -9.77 3.45 7.02
N SER A 82 -10.45 3.56 5.87
CA SER A 82 -11.30 4.73 5.61
C SER A 82 -12.61 4.59 6.38
N PHE A 83 -13.12 5.71 6.87
CA PHE A 83 -14.50 5.78 7.37
C PHE A 83 -15.54 5.41 6.30
N PHE A 84 -15.20 5.61 5.03
CA PHE A 84 -16.05 5.32 3.91
C PHE A 84 -15.44 4.17 3.08
N GLU A 85 -15.55 2.94 3.58
CA GLU A 85 -15.00 1.72 2.93
C GLU A 85 -15.33 1.62 1.42
N LYS A 86 -16.50 2.12 1.00
CA LYS A 86 -16.93 2.13 -0.40
C LYS A 86 -16.05 3.04 -1.29
N ILE A 87 -15.54 4.15 -0.77
CA ILE A 87 -14.64 5.06 -1.49
C ILE A 87 -13.17 4.85 -1.12
N GLU A 88 -12.88 3.97 -0.15
CA GLU A 88 -11.51 3.58 0.18
C GLU A 88 -10.80 3.09 -1.09
N LYS A 89 -9.60 3.62 -1.31
CA LYS A 89 -8.75 3.24 -2.43
C LYS A 89 -7.85 2.08 -2.00
N ILE A 90 -7.73 1.07 -2.86
CA ILE A 90 -6.61 0.13 -2.86
C ILE A 90 -5.34 0.94 -3.06
N ALA A 91 -4.57 1.08 -1.99
CA ALA A 91 -3.31 1.79 -2.00
C ALA A 91 -2.34 1.17 -0.99
N ALA A 92 -1.09 1.08 -1.42
CA ALA A 92 0.10 1.06 -0.58
C ALA A 92 0.87 2.34 -0.91
N TRP A 93 1.44 3.02 0.08
CA TRP A 93 2.24 4.21 -0.18
C TRP A 93 3.22 4.48 0.96
N THR A 94 4.32 5.14 0.64
CA THR A 94 5.23 5.75 1.60
C THR A 94 5.32 7.25 1.38
N PHE A 95 5.40 8.03 2.47
CA PHE A 95 5.69 9.45 2.37
C PHE A 95 7.17 9.71 2.66
N PRO A 96 7.86 10.58 1.89
CA PRO A 96 9.28 10.87 2.11
C PRO A 96 9.59 11.37 3.54
N PHE A 97 8.65 12.10 4.16
CA PHE A 97 8.82 12.70 5.49
C PHE A 97 8.45 11.78 6.64
N HIS A 98 7.57 10.82 6.39
CA HIS A 98 7.11 9.83 7.36
C HIS A 98 7.52 8.48 6.79
N LYS A 99 8.72 8.01 7.15
CA LYS A 99 9.30 6.71 6.74
C LYS A 99 8.47 5.47 7.13
N SER A 100 7.16 5.62 7.33
CA SER A 100 6.18 4.57 7.53
C SER A 100 5.62 4.14 6.17
N ILE A 101 5.32 2.86 6.02
CA ILE A 101 4.57 2.35 4.86
C ILE A 101 3.11 2.24 5.28
N TYR A 102 2.23 2.83 4.48
CA TYR A 102 0.80 2.83 4.70
C TYR A 102 0.15 1.80 3.78
N LEU A 103 -0.67 0.92 4.36
CA LEU A 103 -1.44 -0.08 3.62
C LEU A 103 -2.92 0.14 3.90
N SER A 104 -3.71 0.36 2.85
CA SER A 104 -5.17 0.37 2.99
C SER A 104 -5.69 -1.01 3.41
N LYS A 105 -6.70 -1.08 4.27
CA LYS A 105 -7.36 -2.35 4.61
C LYS A 105 -8.00 -2.99 3.38
N LYS A 106 -8.56 -2.18 2.48
CA LYS A 106 -9.11 -2.68 1.21
C LYS A 106 -8.07 -3.39 0.34
N LEU A 107 -6.81 -2.94 0.34
CA LEU A 107 -5.71 -3.69 -0.29
C LEU A 107 -5.54 -5.07 0.38
N ILE A 108 -5.47 -5.11 1.71
CA ILE A 108 -5.24 -6.36 2.47
C ILE A 108 -6.35 -7.38 2.22
N ASP A 109 -7.61 -6.93 2.22
CA ASP A 109 -8.78 -7.82 2.08
C ASP A 109 -8.95 -8.37 0.66
N ASN A 110 -8.39 -7.70 -0.36
CA ASN A 110 -8.63 -8.04 -1.76
C ASN A 110 -7.50 -8.80 -2.42
N PHE A 111 -6.31 -8.89 -1.82
CA PHE A 111 -5.13 -9.46 -2.47
C PHE A 111 -4.60 -10.68 -1.72
N THR A 112 -3.96 -11.57 -2.47
CA THR A 112 -3.30 -12.75 -1.89
C THR A 112 -2.05 -12.33 -1.13
N GLU A 113 -1.56 -13.24 -0.28
CA GLU A 113 -0.34 -12.96 0.49
C GLU A 113 0.88 -12.65 -0.39
N SER A 114 1.08 -13.36 -1.50
CA SER A 114 2.21 -13.12 -2.40
C SER A 114 2.11 -11.76 -3.13
N GLU A 115 0.90 -11.35 -3.48
CA GLU A 115 0.61 -10.03 -4.07
C GLU A 115 0.85 -8.91 -3.05
N LEU A 116 0.44 -9.10 -1.80
CA LEU A 116 0.68 -8.15 -0.70
C LEU A 116 2.17 -8.02 -0.39
N LYS A 117 2.94 -9.11 -0.41
CA LYS A 117 4.40 -9.07 -0.26
C LYS A 117 5.07 -8.32 -1.40
N PHE A 118 4.58 -8.47 -2.64
CA PHE A 118 5.07 -7.69 -3.78
C PHE A 118 4.84 -6.19 -3.58
N ALA A 119 3.62 -5.79 -3.21
CA ALA A 119 3.30 -4.38 -2.93
C ALA A 119 4.14 -3.82 -1.76
N LEU A 120 4.37 -4.62 -0.72
CA LEU A 120 5.22 -4.23 0.40
C LEU A 120 6.69 -4.04 -0.03
N ALA A 121 7.26 -4.98 -0.81
CA ALA A 121 8.62 -4.86 -1.32
C ALA A 121 8.80 -3.63 -2.22
N HIS A 122 7.77 -3.29 -3.01
CA HIS A 122 7.74 -2.08 -3.82
C HIS A 122 7.86 -0.81 -2.96
N GLU A 123 7.04 -0.68 -1.91
CA GLU A 123 7.12 0.47 -0.99
C GLU A 123 8.42 0.52 -0.18
N ILE A 124 8.95 -0.64 0.22
CA ILE A 124 10.26 -0.75 0.87
C ILE A 124 11.34 -0.14 -0.04
N TRP A 125 11.30 -0.43 -1.35
CA TRP A 125 12.25 0.15 -2.28
C TRP A 125 12.17 1.67 -2.32
N HIS A 126 10.95 2.23 -2.40
CA HIS A 126 10.74 3.67 -2.39
C HIS A 126 11.37 4.33 -1.15
N GLN A 127 11.26 3.67 0.01
CA GLN A 127 11.91 4.16 1.24
C GLN A 127 13.42 4.05 1.21
N LEU A 128 13.97 2.91 0.78
CA LEU A 128 15.41 2.69 0.77
C LEU A 128 16.12 3.55 -0.27
N ALA A 129 15.54 3.69 -1.45
CA ALA A 129 16.11 4.47 -2.54
C ALA A 129 15.78 5.97 -2.44
N ASN A 130 14.86 6.37 -1.55
CA ASN A 130 14.30 7.72 -1.48
C ASN A 130 13.93 8.25 -2.88
N SER A 131 13.23 7.42 -3.64
CA SER A 131 12.91 7.63 -5.06
C SER A 131 11.46 7.30 -5.32
N SER A 132 10.84 7.99 -6.28
CA SER A 132 9.50 7.71 -6.79
C SER A 132 9.52 6.95 -8.14
N ASP A 133 10.64 6.32 -8.49
CA ASP A 133 10.71 5.50 -9.71
C ASP A 133 9.97 4.17 -9.53
N GLU A 134 8.74 4.17 -10.02
CA GLU A 134 7.79 3.05 -9.96
C GLU A 134 8.29 1.78 -10.67
N PHE A 135 9.06 1.91 -11.76
CA PHE A 135 9.53 0.74 -12.53
C PHE A 135 10.73 0.08 -11.86
N LEU A 136 11.61 0.87 -11.24
CA LEU A 136 12.69 0.32 -10.43
C LEU A 136 12.16 -0.33 -9.15
N ALA A 137 11.13 0.27 -8.53
CA ALA A 137 10.42 -0.33 -7.41
C ALA A 137 9.76 -1.67 -7.78
N ASP A 138 9.07 -1.73 -8.93
CA ASP A 138 8.46 -2.96 -9.46
C ASP A 138 9.50 -4.04 -9.75
N ARG A 139 10.64 -3.66 -10.34
CA ARG A 139 11.74 -4.58 -10.61
C ARG A 139 12.31 -5.13 -9.30
N PHE A 140 12.56 -4.28 -8.32
CA PHE A 140 13.05 -4.70 -7.02
C PHE A 140 12.08 -5.65 -6.33
N ALA A 141 10.79 -5.34 -6.33
CA ALA A 141 9.75 -6.20 -5.77
C ALA A 141 9.70 -7.56 -6.49
N ALA A 142 9.91 -7.58 -7.81
CA ALA A 142 10.00 -8.81 -8.58
C ALA A 142 11.26 -9.63 -8.27
N GLU A 143 12.39 -8.97 -8.01
CA GLU A 143 13.64 -9.61 -7.57
C GLU A 143 13.50 -10.26 -6.19
N MET A 144 12.79 -9.62 -5.26
CA MET A 144 12.63 -10.10 -3.88
C MET A 144 11.50 -11.13 -3.71
N ILE A 145 10.41 -10.99 -4.48
CA ILE A 145 9.21 -11.81 -4.33
C ILE A 145 9.00 -12.67 -5.57
N SER A 146 8.43 -12.08 -6.64
CA SER A 146 8.38 -12.67 -7.98
C SER A 146 7.72 -11.67 -8.95
N ALA A 147 8.08 -11.76 -10.23
CA ALA A 147 7.38 -11.01 -11.28
C ALA A 147 5.92 -11.44 -11.44
N ASP A 148 5.60 -12.73 -11.21
CA ASP A 148 4.25 -13.27 -11.33
C ASP A 148 3.28 -12.68 -10.29
N SER A 149 3.76 -12.47 -9.05
CA SER A 149 3.00 -11.75 -8.02
C SER A 149 2.65 -10.34 -8.47
N GLY A 150 3.59 -9.61 -9.09
CA GLY A 150 3.34 -8.25 -9.57
C GLY A 150 2.38 -8.19 -10.76
N ILE A 151 2.51 -9.13 -11.71
CA ILE A 151 1.59 -9.24 -12.85
C ILE A 151 0.16 -9.54 -12.36
N SER A 152 0.03 -10.49 -11.43
CA SER A 152 -1.26 -10.81 -10.81
C SER A 152 -1.83 -9.61 -10.05
N PHE A 153 -1.01 -8.94 -9.24
CA PHE A 153 -1.38 -7.75 -8.48
C PHE A 153 -1.98 -6.67 -9.38
N TYR A 154 -1.23 -6.22 -10.39
CA TYR A 154 -1.72 -5.20 -11.31
C TYR A 154 -2.89 -5.67 -12.18
N GLY A 155 -2.94 -6.97 -12.51
CA GLY A 155 -4.03 -7.62 -13.24
C GLY A 155 -5.38 -7.62 -12.50
N ARG A 156 -5.37 -7.58 -11.16
CA ARG A 156 -6.57 -7.61 -10.34
C ARG A 156 -7.16 -6.23 -10.07
N ILE A 157 -6.34 -5.17 -10.03
CA ILE A 157 -6.80 -3.81 -9.69
C ILE A 157 -8.04 -3.40 -10.53
N PRO A 158 -8.04 -3.52 -11.87
CA PRO A 158 -9.20 -3.08 -12.66
C PRO A 158 -10.45 -3.93 -12.42
N LYS A 159 -10.28 -5.22 -12.11
CA LYS A 159 -11.39 -6.13 -11.78
C LYS A 159 -12.09 -5.74 -10.48
N ILE A 160 -11.32 -5.34 -9.47
CA ILE A 160 -11.88 -4.93 -8.17
C ILE A 160 -12.66 -3.61 -8.30
N TYR A 161 -12.19 -2.68 -9.13
CA TYR A 161 -12.88 -1.42 -9.38
C TYR A 161 -13.98 -1.50 -10.44
N GLY A 162 -14.10 -2.62 -11.18
CA GLY A 162 -15.02 -2.73 -12.31
C GLY A 162 -14.72 -1.73 -13.44
N ILE A 163 -13.44 -1.38 -13.62
CA ILE A 163 -12.98 -0.40 -14.62
C ILE A 163 -12.18 -1.06 -15.73
N GLU A 164 -12.07 -0.36 -16.85
CA GLU A 164 -11.15 -0.75 -17.92
C GLU A 164 -9.69 -0.64 -17.49
N PHE A 165 -8.87 -1.47 -18.11
CA PHE A 165 -7.44 -1.53 -17.85
C PHE A 165 -6.75 -0.27 -18.39
N ASN A 166 -6.32 0.62 -17.49
CA ASN A 166 -5.57 1.83 -17.85
C ASN A 166 -4.22 1.45 -18.51
N TRP A 167 -3.81 2.23 -19.52
CA TRP A 167 -2.51 2.13 -20.18
C TRP A 167 -1.32 2.01 -19.22
N TYR A 168 -1.34 2.72 -18.09
CA TYR A 168 -0.22 2.72 -17.15
C TYR A 168 -0.05 1.35 -16.46
N LEU A 169 -1.16 0.72 -16.06
CA LEU A 169 -1.13 -0.64 -15.49
C LEU A 169 -0.70 -1.67 -16.55
N LYS A 170 -1.13 -1.50 -17.81
CA LYS A 170 -0.65 -2.36 -18.92
C LYS A 170 0.86 -2.25 -19.09
N LEU A 171 1.41 -1.04 -18.98
CA LEU A 171 2.85 -0.80 -19.10
C LEU A 171 3.64 -1.44 -17.95
N LYS A 172 3.14 -1.34 -16.70
CA LYS A 172 3.74 -2.02 -15.55
C LYS A 172 3.78 -3.54 -15.73
N ILE A 173 2.66 -4.15 -16.14
CA ILE A 173 2.61 -5.59 -16.44
C ILE A 173 3.62 -5.97 -17.52
N LYS A 174 3.64 -5.24 -18.64
CA LYS A 174 4.58 -5.49 -19.74
C LYS A 174 6.03 -5.46 -19.25
N LYS A 175 6.40 -4.50 -18.39
CA LYS A 175 7.76 -4.39 -17.84
C LYS A 175 8.13 -5.57 -16.94
N LEU A 176 7.18 -6.08 -16.16
CA LEU A 176 7.37 -7.28 -15.34
C LEU A 176 7.50 -8.55 -16.21
N GLU A 177 6.74 -8.65 -17.31
CA GLU A 177 6.86 -9.74 -18.28
C GLU A 177 8.23 -9.72 -18.99
N GLU A 178 8.70 -8.54 -19.41
CA GLU A 178 10.03 -8.34 -19.99
C GLU A 178 11.13 -8.79 -18.99
N PHE A 179 11.01 -8.37 -17.73
CA PHE A 179 11.94 -8.77 -16.67
C PHE A 179 11.94 -10.29 -16.43
N LYS A 180 10.76 -10.90 -16.33
CA LYS A 180 10.60 -12.36 -16.18
C LYS A 180 11.24 -13.13 -17.34
N ALA A 181 11.11 -12.63 -18.58
CA ALA A 181 11.74 -13.23 -19.75
C ALA A 181 13.28 -13.15 -19.68
N GLN A 182 13.83 -12.03 -19.23
CA GLN A 182 15.28 -11.85 -19.08
C GLN A 182 15.86 -12.80 -18.02
N GLN A 183 15.19 -12.99 -16.88
CA GLN A 183 15.65 -13.90 -15.83
C GLN A 183 15.79 -15.35 -16.32
N LYS A 184 14.86 -15.82 -17.15
CA LYS A 184 14.91 -17.17 -17.73
C LYS A 184 16.13 -17.40 -18.61
N ILE A 185 16.56 -16.38 -19.34
CA ILE A 185 17.73 -16.45 -20.23
C ILE A 185 19.01 -16.56 -19.37
N SER A 186 19.10 -15.79 -18.28
CA SER A 186 20.28 -15.83 -17.39
C SER A 186 20.43 -17.09 -16.53
N SER A 187 19.35 -17.85 -16.31
CA SER A 187 19.38 -19.08 -15.50
C SER A 187 19.60 -20.36 -16.32
N GLY A 188 19.58 -20.27 -17.66
CA GLY A 188 19.72 -21.40 -18.59
C GLY A 188 21.11 -21.52 -19.24
N SER A 189 22.08 -20.74 -18.76
CA SER A 189 23.48 -20.66 -19.20
C SER A 189 24.40 -20.83 -18.00
#